data_AF-A0A0C3S8S2-F1
#
_entry.id   AF-A0A0C3S8S2-F1
#
_cell.length_a   1.000
_cell.length_b   1.000
_cell.length_c   1.000
_cell.angle_alpha   90.00
_cell.angle_beta   90.00
_cell.angle_gamma   90.00
#
_symmetry.space_group_name_H-M   'P 1'
#
loop_
_entity.id
_entity.type
_entity.pdbx_description
1 polymer ?
#
loop_
_entity_poly.entity_id
_entity_poly.type
_entity_poly.pdbx_seq_one_letter_code
_entity_poly.pdbx_strand_id
1 'polypeptide(L)'
;MSSNVSPPWIQKYLVGIAETHGGDLLAVPAHAQSKKVQVVKFLTHQIPNSDNWIWAIISDTTSKVVVRFTKRAMKTYQENPLFEDKPFSSFKTALIQIKQFRPMFARIPAESKGMSSEEHVALEVDEFKPVGSFGANIWGFPKNVELVEEMAEWVQGVRAGNGGGCVALVLK
;
A
#
# COMPACT_ATOMS: atom_id res chain seq x y z
N MET A 1 -12.97 -20.95 -15.79
CA MET A 1 -12.96 -19.60 -15.19
C MET A 1 -11.50 -19.17 -15.09
N SER A 2 -10.95 -18.45 -16.07
CA SER A 2 -9.54 -18.04 -15.99
C SER A 2 -9.40 -16.99 -14.89
N SER A 3 -8.66 -17.34 -13.85
CA SER A 3 -8.27 -16.42 -12.79
C SER A 3 -7.20 -15.49 -13.36
N ASN A 4 -7.61 -14.52 -14.19
CA ASN A 4 -6.70 -13.52 -14.72
C ASN A 4 -6.26 -12.65 -13.54
N VAL A 5 -5.07 -12.97 -13.02
CA VAL A 5 -4.30 -12.10 -12.14
C VAL A 5 -4.24 -10.74 -12.83
N SER A 6 -4.69 -9.69 -12.14
CA SER A 6 -4.65 -8.35 -12.71
C SER A 6 -3.21 -8.01 -13.08
N PRO A 7 -2.98 -7.34 -14.23
CA PRO A 7 -1.63 -6.96 -14.62
C PRO A 7 -0.98 -6.13 -13.51
N PRO A 8 0.34 -6.31 -13.26
CA PRO A 8 1.06 -5.51 -12.28
C PRO A 8 0.92 -4.01 -12.56
N TRP A 9 0.79 -3.23 -11.50
CA TRP A 9 0.42 -1.82 -11.58
C TRP A 9 1.11 -0.93 -10.53
N ILE A 10 1.58 -1.46 -9.40
CA ILE A 10 2.08 -0.68 -8.26
C ILE A 10 3.26 0.19 -8.67
N GLN A 11 4.30 -0.42 -9.28
CA GLN A 11 5.48 0.31 -9.75
C GLN A 11 5.08 1.38 -10.76
N LYS A 12 4.33 1.01 -11.82
CA LYS A 12 3.91 1.95 -12.87
C LYS A 12 3.09 3.12 -12.30
N TYR A 13 2.23 2.84 -11.33
CA TYR A 13 1.43 3.88 -10.66
C TYR A 13 2.33 4.85 -9.89
N LEU A 14 3.25 4.34 -9.07
CA LEU A 14 4.11 5.18 -8.25
C LEU A 14 5.13 5.98 -9.06
N VAL A 15 5.72 5.38 -10.10
CA VAL A 15 6.60 6.10 -11.05
C VAL A 15 5.82 7.23 -11.73
N GLY A 16 4.60 6.97 -12.22
CA GLY A 16 3.78 8.02 -12.83
C GLY A 16 3.43 9.16 -11.87
N ILE A 17 3.25 8.87 -10.57
CA ILE A 17 3.09 9.92 -9.56
C ILE A 17 4.38 10.72 -9.39
N ALA A 18 5.52 10.05 -9.26
CA ALA A 18 6.82 10.69 -9.07
C ALA A 18 7.17 11.60 -10.26
N GLU A 19 6.83 11.18 -11.49
CA GLU A 19 6.98 11.99 -12.70
C GLU A 19 6.05 13.20 -12.72
N THR A 20 4.79 13.03 -12.31
CA THR A 20 3.74 14.06 -12.48
C THR A 20 3.71 15.07 -11.34
N HIS A 21 3.80 14.61 -10.09
CA HIS A 21 3.60 15.41 -8.88
C HIS A 21 4.89 15.68 -8.12
N GLY A 22 5.96 15.02 -8.52
CA GLY A 22 7.23 15.13 -7.86
C GLY A 22 7.18 14.70 -6.39
N GLY A 23 7.53 15.61 -5.48
CA GLY A 23 7.49 15.38 -4.04
C GLY A 23 6.18 15.82 -3.37
N ASP A 24 5.29 16.49 -4.12
CA ASP A 24 4.02 16.99 -3.59
C ASP A 24 2.94 15.90 -3.63
N LEU A 25 3.07 14.92 -2.73
CA LEU A 25 2.10 13.84 -2.61
C LEU A 25 0.75 14.30 -2.07
N LEU A 26 0.66 15.48 -1.46
CA LEU A 26 -0.60 16.05 -0.97
C LEU A 26 -1.49 16.51 -2.12
N ALA A 27 -0.90 16.93 -3.24
CA ALA A 27 -1.62 17.30 -4.45
C ALA A 27 -2.15 16.09 -5.26
N VAL A 28 -1.76 14.86 -4.90
CA VAL A 28 -2.18 13.65 -5.63
C VAL A 28 -3.63 13.31 -5.29
N PRO A 29 -4.56 13.29 -6.27
CA PRO A 29 -5.93 12.89 -6.01
C PRO A 29 -6.04 11.39 -5.72
N ALA A 30 -7.07 11.00 -4.97
CA ALA A 30 -7.35 9.60 -4.71
C ALA A 30 -7.66 8.84 -6.02
N HIS A 31 -7.06 7.66 -6.17
CA HIS A 31 -7.30 6.77 -7.29
C HIS A 31 -8.62 6.01 -7.07
N ALA A 32 -9.65 6.41 -7.82
CA ALA A 32 -10.99 5.83 -7.69
C ALA A 32 -11.14 4.44 -8.32
N GLN A 33 -10.30 4.11 -9.32
CA GLN A 33 -10.38 2.82 -10.00
C GLN A 33 -9.90 1.70 -9.10
N SER A 34 -10.56 0.55 -9.22
CA SER A 34 -10.26 -0.57 -8.37
C SER A 34 -9.05 -1.35 -8.81
N LYS A 35 -8.23 -1.76 -7.84
CA LYS A 35 -7.07 -2.62 -8.06
C LYS A 35 -7.15 -3.86 -7.19
N LYS A 36 -6.77 -5.01 -7.75
CA LYS A 36 -6.63 -6.25 -7.00
C LYS A 36 -5.19 -6.39 -6.54
N VAL A 37 -5.01 -6.77 -5.29
CA VAL A 37 -3.70 -7.00 -4.67
C VAL A 37 -3.80 -8.13 -3.66
N GLN A 38 -2.68 -8.75 -3.37
CA GLN A 38 -2.55 -9.71 -2.28
C GLN A 38 -1.98 -9.01 -1.05
N VAL A 39 -2.62 -9.15 0.11
CA VAL A 39 -2.00 -8.84 1.40
C VAL A 39 -0.94 -9.91 1.67
N VAL A 40 0.30 -9.47 1.83
CA VAL A 40 1.48 -10.31 2.05
C VAL A 40 1.75 -10.47 3.54
N LYS A 41 1.64 -9.38 4.30
CA LYS A 41 1.97 -9.33 5.72
C LYS A 41 1.25 -8.16 6.40
N PHE A 42 0.71 -8.37 7.59
CA PHE A 42 0.26 -7.28 8.45
C PHE A 42 1.42 -6.75 9.30
N LEU A 43 1.52 -5.43 9.40
CA LEU A 43 2.52 -4.73 10.22
C LEU A 43 1.93 -4.28 11.55
N THR A 44 0.63 -4.00 11.58
CA THR A 44 -0.14 -3.77 12.81
C THR A 44 -1.37 -4.67 12.84
N HIS A 45 -1.86 -4.92 14.06
CA HIS A 45 -3.05 -5.73 14.29
C HIS A 45 -4.20 -4.87 14.81
N GLN A 46 -5.42 -5.30 14.53
CA GLN A 46 -6.59 -4.68 15.11
C GLN A 46 -6.57 -4.83 16.63
N ILE A 47 -6.84 -3.73 17.34
CA ILE A 47 -7.04 -3.75 18.78
C ILE A 47 -8.56 -3.72 18.99
N PRO A 48 -9.14 -4.69 19.71
CA PRO A 48 -10.57 -4.71 20.00
C PRO A 48 -11.04 -3.38 20.59
N ASN A 49 -12.20 -2.90 20.15
CA ASN A 49 -12.83 -1.66 20.61
C ASN A 49 -11.99 -0.37 20.37
N SER A 50 -11.04 -0.39 19.44
CA SER A 50 -10.21 0.78 19.11
C SER A 50 -10.32 1.14 17.64
N ASP A 51 -10.45 2.44 17.37
CA ASP A 51 -10.44 2.99 16.02
C ASP A 51 -8.99 3.20 15.53
N ASN A 52 -8.39 2.13 15.03
CA ASN A 52 -6.97 2.09 14.65
C ASN A 52 -6.76 1.92 13.16
N TRP A 53 -5.71 2.56 12.65
CA TRP A 53 -5.15 2.25 11.35
C TRP A 53 -4.56 0.84 11.33
N ILE A 54 -4.75 0.15 10.22
CA ILE A 54 -4.07 -1.12 9.96
C ILE A 54 -3.03 -0.91 8.88
N TRP A 55 -1.80 -1.30 9.21
CA TRP A 55 -0.69 -1.28 8.29
C TRP A 55 -0.43 -2.68 7.77
N ALA A 56 -0.15 -2.79 6.48
CA ALA A 56 0.18 -4.06 5.84
C ALA A 56 1.14 -3.84 4.67
N ILE A 57 1.69 -4.94 4.17
CA ILE A 57 2.39 -5.00 2.90
C ILE A 57 1.45 -5.67 1.90
N ILE A 58 1.22 -5.03 0.75
CA ILE A 58 0.47 -5.62 -0.36
C ILE A 58 1.38 -5.88 -1.56
N SER A 59 0.93 -6.75 -2.47
CA SER A 59 1.64 -7.13 -3.68
C SER A 59 0.71 -7.22 -4.88
N ASP A 60 1.21 -6.82 -6.05
CA ASP A 60 0.59 -7.05 -7.35
C ASP A 60 1.30 -8.15 -8.15
N THR A 61 1.99 -9.06 -7.45
CA THR A 61 2.84 -10.17 -7.90
C THR A 61 4.29 -9.83 -8.29
N THR A 62 4.56 -8.61 -8.74
CA THR A 62 5.93 -8.19 -9.13
C THR A 62 6.52 -7.16 -8.17
N SER A 63 5.67 -6.32 -7.59
CA SER A 63 6.05 -5.26 -6.67
C SER A 63 5.27 -5.39 -5.37
N LYS A 64 5.89 -5.00 -4.26
CA LYS A 64 5.23 -4.81 -2.98
C LYS A 64 5.42 -3.41 -2.46
N VAL A 65 4.40 -2.92 -1.78
CA VAL A 65 4.37 -1.60 -1.14
C VAL A 65 3.66 -1.70 0.20
N VAL A 66 4.02 -0.82 1.11
CA VAL A 66 3.33 -0.67 2.39
C VAL A 66 2.00 0.05 2.15
N VAL A 67 0.97 -0.34 2.89
CA VAL A 67 -0.31 0.35 2.90
C VAL A 67 -0.77 0.63 4.31
N ARG A 68 -1.52 1.72 4.45
CA ARG A 68 -2.30 2.08 5.62
C ARG A 68 -3.77 2.08 5.25
N PHE A 69 -4.53 1.15 5.81
CA PHE A 69 -5.99 1.19 5.75
C PHE A 69 -6.50 2.24 6.73
N THR A 70 -7.34 3.15 6.24
CA THR A 70 -7.87 4.22 7.09
C THR A 70 -8.86 3.69 8.10
N LYS A 71 -9.02 4.43 9.19
CA LYS A 71 -10.04 4.20 10.22
C LYS A 71 -11.44 3.97 9.63
N ARG A 72 -11.80 4.81 8.64
CA ARG A 72 -13.05 4.67 7.87
C ARG A 72 -13.12 3.36 7.09
N ALA A 73 -12.05 2.99 6.40
CA ALA A 73 -11.97 1.73 5.66
C ALA A 73 -12.16 0.54 6.60
N MET A 74 -11.50 0.58 7.77
CA MET A 74 -11.58 -0.48 8.78
C MET A 74 -12.96 -0.57 9.43
N LYS A 75 -13.61 0.56 9.70
CA LYS A 75 -14.99 0.60 10.20
C LYS A 75 -15.96 -0.04 9.20
N THR A 76 -15.86 0.33 7.92
CA THR A 76 -16.66 -0.27 6.85
C THR A 76 -16.47 -1.78 6.77
N TYR A 77 -15.24 -2.26 6.99
CA TYR A 77 -14.96 -3.69 7.05
C TYR A 77 -15.63 -4.38 8.25
N GLN A 78 -15.56 -3.77 9.44
CA GLN A 78 -16.15 -4.31 10.67
C GLN A 78 -17.68 -4.39 10.61
N GLU A 79 -18.32 -3.44 9.93
CA GLU A 79 -19.77 -3.42 9.74
C GLU A 79 -20.28 -4.45 8.70
N ASN A 80 -19.38 -5.16 8.01
CA ASN A 80 -19.76 -6.10 6.96
C ASN A 80 -20.12 -7.48 7.55
N PRO A 81 -21.39 -7.92 7.43
CA PRO A 81 -21.85 -9.17 8.07
C PRO A 81 -21.18 -10.43 7.52
N LEU A 82 -20.56 -10.38 6.34
CA LEU A 82 -19.88 -11.52 5.73
C LEU A 82 -18.62 -11.96 6.48
N PHE A 83 -18.06 -11.12 7.35
CA PHE A 83 -16.80 -11.40 8.03
C PHE A 83 -16.95 -11.73 9.52
N GLU A 84 -18.18 -11.83 10.04
CA GLU A 84 -18.50 -12.40 11.37
C GLU A 84 -17.53 -11.97 12.49
N ASP A 85 -17.30 -10.66 12.64
CA ASP A 85 -16.38 -10.07 13.63
C ASP A 85 -14.92 -10.53 13.56
N LYS A 86 -14.50 -11.26 12.51
CA LYS A 86 -13.12 -11.69 12.35
C LYS A 86 -12.24 -10.46 12.11
N PRO A 87 -11.13 -10.32 12.85
CA PRO A 87 -10.19 -9.26 12.58
C PRO A 87 -9.60 -9.41 11.18
N PHE A 88 -9.50 -8.32 10.42
CA PHE A 88 -8.90 -8.36 9.09
C PHE A 88 -7.46 -8.89 9.13
N SER A 89 -6.72 -8.53 10.18
CA SER A 89 -5.35 -9.00 10.43
C SER A 89 -5.25 -10.48 10.81
N SER A 90 -6.38 -11.20 10.97
CA SER A 90 -6.39 -12.65 11.20
C SER A 90 -6.12 -13.45 9.92
N PHE A 91 -6.35 -12.86 8.74
CA PHE A 91 -6.03 -13.49 7.47
C PHE A 91 -4.53 -13.38 7.20
N LYS A 92 -3.76 -14.47 7.34
CA LYS A 92 -2.30 -14.47 7.11
C LYS A 92 -1.92 -13.80 5.77
N THR A 93 -2.64 -14.18 4.71
CA THR A 93 -2.62 -13.55 3.39
C THR A 93 -4.06 -13.46 2.90
N ALA A 94 -4.36 -12.53 2.00
CA ALA A 94 -5.69 -12.40 1.42
C ALA A 94 -5.62 -11.72 0.05
N LEU A 95 -6.43 -12.16 -0.92
CA LEU A 95 -6.72 -11.34 -2.08
C LEU A 95 -7.74 -10.28 -1.68
N ILE A 96 -7.38 -9.02 -1.90
CA ILE A 96 -8.25 -7.88 -1.67
C ILE A 96 -8.38 -7.05 -2.93
N GLN A 97 -9.46 -6.29 -2.96
CA GLN A 97 -9.71 -5.26 -3.95
C GLN A 97 -9.68 -3.91 -3.21
N ILE A 98 -8.79 -3.00 -3.62
CA ILE A 98 -8.66 -1.65 -3.05
C ILE A 98 -9.24 -0.60 -4.01
N LYS A 99 -9.70 0.52 -3.46
CA LYS A 99 -10.23 1.72 -4.11
C LYS A 99 -9.94 2.94 -3.25
N GLN A 100 -10.14 4.14 -3.82
CA GLN A 100 -9.98 5.41 -3.11
C GLN A 100 -8.66 5.45 -2.35
N PHE A 101 -7.56 5.20 -3.07
CA PHE A 101 -6.24 5.15 -2.46
C PHE A 101 -5.32 6.21 -3.05
N ARG A 102 -4.37 6.70 -2.27
CA ARG A 102 -3.39 7.70 -2.68
C ARG A 102 -2.01 7.38 -2.14
N PRO A 103 -0.92 7.78 -2.82
CA PRO A 103 0.40 7.70 -2.26
C PRO A 103 0.51 8.62 -1.04
N MET A 104 1.36 8.21 -0.11
CA MET A 104 1.75 9.02 1.04
C MET A 104 3.21 8.74 1.36
N PHE A 105 3.86 9.70 2.00
CA PHE A 105 5.19 9.53 2.57
C PHE A 105 5.05 9.59 4.08
N ALA A 106 5.46 8.52 4.78
CA ALA A 106 5.41 8.51 6.24
C ALA A 106 6.34 7.46 6.83
N ARG A 107 6.67 7.64 8.11
CA ARG A 107 7.24 6.57 8.93
C ARG A 107 6.24 5.41 9.00
N ILE A 108 6.72 4.19 8.84
CA ILE A 108 5.92 2.96 8.85
C ILE A 108 6.22 2.14 10.10
N PRO A 109 5.32 1.27 10.56
CA PRO A 109 5.63 0.36 11.65
C PRO A 109 6.81 -0.56 11.28
N ALA A 110 7.83 -0.59 12.13
CA ALA A 110 8.98 -1.46 11.96
C ALA A 110 8.68 -2.88 12.46
N GLU A 111 9.47 -3.86 12.03
CA GLU A 111 9.38 -5.22 12.59
C GLU A 111 9.86 -5.26 14.05
N SER A 112 10.83 -4.40 14.38
CA SER A 112 11.14 -4.04 15.75
C SER A 112 10.03 -3.14 16.30
N LYS A 113 9.68 -3.29 17.58
CA LYS A 113 8.66 -2.45 18.22
C LYS A 113 8.89 -0.96 17.90
N GLY A 114 7.87 -0.30 17.34
CA GLY A 114 7.90 1.14 17.05
C GLY A 114 7.76 1.46 15.56
N MET A 115 8.22 2.65 15.18
CA MET A 115 8.15 3.18 13.82
C MET A 115 9.56 3.19 13.20
N SER A 116 9.66 3.04 11.88
CA SER A 116 10.89 3.20 11.10
C SER A 116 11.58 4.53 11.41
N SER A 117 12.91 4.61 11.31
CA SER A 117 13.65 5.86 11.48
C SER A 117 13.40 6.84 10.33
N GLU A 118 13.23 6.31 9.13
CA GLU A 118 12.99 7.08 7.90
C GLU A 118 11.54 6.95 7.44
N GLU A 119 11.14 7.88 6.57
CA GLU A 119 9.84 7.84 5.90
C GLU A 119 9.90 6.97 4.65
N HIS A 120 8.81 6.26 4.38
CA HIS A 120 8.66 5.38 3.24
C HIS A 120 7.43 5.76 2.42
N VAL A 121 7.48 5.44 1.13
CA VAL A 121 6.34 5.45 0.23
C VAL A 121 5.38 4.36 0.68
N ALA A 122 4.16 4.78 0.95
CA ALA A 122 3.05 3.90 1.25
C ALA A 122 1.79 4.33 0.48
N LEU A 123 0.78 3.48 0.45
CA LEU A 123 -0.55 3.87 -0.01
C LEU A 123 -1.48 4.03 1.20
N GLU A 124 -2.17 5.15 1.27
CA GLU A 124 -3.34 5.30 2.12
C GLU A 124 -4.56 4.78 1.38
N VAL A 125 -5.32 3.85 1.97
CA VAL A 125 -6.46 3.18 1.35
C VAL A 125 -7.73 3.47 2.13
N ASP A 126 -8.68 4.16 1.52
CA ASP A 126 -9.98 4.48 2.13
C ASP A 126 -11.06 3.43 1.89
N GLU A 127 -10.93 2.62 0.84
CA GLU A 127 -11.90 1.57 0.53
C GLU A 127 -11.20 0.26 0.16
N PHE A 128 -11.59 -0.84 0.80
CA PHE A 128 -11.15 -2.16 0.40
C PHE A 128 -12.23 -3.22 0.62
N LYS A 129 -12.09 -4.33 -0.10
CA LYS A 129 -12.95 -5.51 0.03
C LYS A 129 -12.10 -6.77 -0.05
N PRO A 130 -12.13 -7.66 0.96
CA PRO A 130 -11.59 -8.99 0.83
C PRO A 130 -12.37 -9.80 -0.22
N VAL A 131 -11.65 -10.45 -1.13
CA VAL A 131 -12.21 -11.21 -2.25
C VAL A 131 -12.04 -12.72 -2.03
N GLY A 132 -10.99 -13.14 -1.33
CA GLY A 132 -10.74 -14.56 -1.04
C GLY A 132 -9.25 -14.88 -0.90
N SER A 133 -8.89 -16.12 -1.24
CA SER A 133 -7.49 -16.63 -1.18
C SER A 133 -6.84 -16.46 0.20
N PHE A 134 -7.64 -16.61 1.26
CA PHE A 134 -7.17 -16.48 2.63
C PHE A 134 -6.16 -17.57 2.96
N GLY A 135 -4.96 -17.19 3.41
CA GLY A 135 -3.90 -18.13 3.74
C GLY A 135 -3.19 -18.76 2.54
N ALA A 136 -3.46 -18.31 1.31
CA ALA A 136 -2.73 -18.75 0.12
C ALA A 136 -1.26 -18.32 0.16
N ASN A 137 -0.41 -19.03 -0.59
CA ASN A 137 0.98 -18.64 -0.80
C ASN A 137 1.08 -17.26 -1.46
N ILE A 138 2.17 -16.54 -1.18
CA ILE A 138 2.47 -15.28 -1.86
C ILE A 138 2.62 -15.57 -3.36
N TRP A 139 1.96 -14.77 -4.19
CA TRP A 139 2.05 -14.90 -5.64
C TRP A 139 3.26 -14.15 -6.17
N GLY A 140 4.04 -14.83 -7.01
CA GLY A 140 5.25 -14.30 -7.62
C GLY A 140 6.38 -14.08 -6.62
N PHE A 141 7.29 -13.17 -6.96
CA PHE A 141 8.45 -12.81 -6.14
C PHE A 141 8.52 -11.28 -6.02
N PRO A 142 7.56 -10.66 -5.30
CA PRO A 142 7.41 -9.21 -5.33
C PRO A 142 8.59 -8.49 -4.68
N LYS A 143 9.20 -7.58 -5.45
CA LYS A 143 10.30 -6.72 -4.99
C LYS A 143 9.74 -5.50 -4.27
N ASN A 144 10.45 -5.00 -3.26
CA ASN A 144 10.08 -3.73 -2.66
C ASN A 144 10.18 -2.62 -3.72
N VAL A 145 9.10 -1.86 -3.92
CA VAL A 145 9.05 -0.82 -4.95
C VAL A 145 10.10 0.28 -4.74
N GLU A 146 10.48 0.57 -3.48
CA GLU A 146 11.54 1.55 -3.18
C GLU A 146 12.94 1.09 -3.58
N LEU A 147 13.14 -0.20 -3.88
CA LEU A 147 14.43 -0.74 -4.33
C LEU A 147 14.55 -0.80 -5.86
N VAL A 148 13.53 -0.35 -6.58
CA VAL A 148 13.60 -0.18 -8.04
C VAL A 148 14.37 1.12 -8.30
N GLU A 149 15.36 1.09 -9.19
CA GLU A 149 16.29 2.19 -9.48
C GLU A 149 15.60 3.56 -9.58
N GLU A 150 14.62 3.70 -10.48
CA GLU A 150 13.83 4.93 -10.69
C GLU A 150 13.15 5.44 -9.40
N MET A 151 12.65 4.51 -8.57
CA MET A 151 11.96 4.83 -7.32
C MET A 151 12.94 5.12 -6.19
N ALA A 152 14.09 4.47 -6.16
CA ALA A 152 15.11 4.64 -5.12
C ALA A 152 15.65 6.07 -5.14
N GLU A 153 15.97 6.60 -6.33
CA GLU A 153 16.42 7.97 -6.51
C GLU A 153 15.34 8.97 -6.08
N TRP A 154 14.10 8.76 -6.53
CA TRP A 154 12.98 9.63 -6.15
C TRP A 154 12.77 9.65 -4.63
N VAL A 155 12.75 8.48 -3.98
CA VAL A 155 12.57 8.37 -2.53
C VAL A 155 13.69 9.07 -1.78
N GLN A 156 14.94 8.92 -2.22
CA GLN A 156 16.07 9.65 -1.63
C GLN A 156 15.91 11.16 -1.80
N GLY A 157 15.48 11.62 -2.98
CA GLY A 157 15.20 13.03 -3.26
C GLY A 157 14.11 13.62 -2.35
N VAL A 158 13.04 12.87 -2.12
CA VAL A 158 11.96 13.27 -1.19
C VAL A 158 12.47 13.31 0.26
N ARG A 159 13.24 12.30 0.72
CA ARG A 159 13.81 12.26 2.09
C ARG A 159 14.78 13.40 2.37
N ALA A 160 15.53 13.84 1.37
CA ALA A 160 16.49 14.93 1.51
C ALA A 160 15.83 16.30 1.73
N GLY A 161 14.50 16.42 1.62
CA GLY A 161 13.77 17.66 1.84
C GLY A 161 14.01 18.73 0.77
N ASN A 162 14.68 18.38 -0.33
CA ASN A 162 15.11 19.32 -1.36
C ASN A 162 14.00 19.78 -2.31
N GLY A 163 12.72 19.43 -2.07
CA GLY A 163 11.62 19.68 -3.01
C GLY A 163 11.81 19.03 -4.39
N GLY A 164 12.86 18.22 -4.56
CA GLY A 164 13.36 17.69 -5.83
C GLY A 164 12.69 16.39 -6.27
N GLY A 165 11.40 16.23 -6.00
CA GLY A 165 10.72 14.98 -6.31
C GLY A 165 10.36 14.81 -7.78
N CYS A 166 10.53 15.80 -8.67
CA CYS A 166 10.23 15.60 -10.09
C CYS A 166 11.27 14.67 -10.73
N VAL A 167 10.86 13.43 -11.06
CA VAL A 167 11.68 12.46 -11.82
C VAL A 167 12.16 13.04 -13.16
N ALA A 168 11.46 14.04 -13.70
CA ALA A 168 11.84 14.75 -14.92
C ALA A 168 13.15 15.59 -14.82
N LEU A 169 13.67 15.89 -13.62
CA LEU A 169 14.92 16.66 -13.47
C LEU A 169 16.16 15.80 -13.28
N VAL A 170 16.01 14.49 -13.05
CA VAL A 170 17.13 13.57 -12.77
C VAL A 170 17.54 12.77 -14.01
N LEU A 171 16.64 12.60 -14.99
CA LEU A 171 16.91 11.88 -16.24
C LEU A 171 17.32 12.81 -17.41
N LYS A 172 18.43 13.55 -17.23
CA LYS A 172 19.14 14.19 -18.36
C LYS A 172 20.56 13.65 -18.50
#